data_AF-A0A914S648-F1
#
_entry.id   AF-A0A914S648-F1
#
_cell.length_a   1.000
_cell.length_b   1.000
_cell.length_c   1.000
_cell.angle_alpha   90.00
_cell.angle_beta   90.00
_cell.angle_gamma   90.00
#
_symmetry.space_group_name_H-M   'P 1'
#
loop_
_entity.id
_entity.type
_entity.pdbx_description
1 polymer ?
#
loop_
_entity_poly.entity_id
_entity_poly.type
_entity_poly.pdbx_seq_one_letter_code
_entity_poly.pdbx_strand_id
1 'polypeptide(L)'
;MIVLIYVACRAGRKKKVQSALQYPRVLEICGVTYDICAVMIHEGPNADSGHYYDLIKHPVSGQWFTYNDARVIPSVAPGVSTEKDRISKVTPDMKGC
;
A
#
# COMPACT_ATOMS: atom_id res chain seq x y z
N MET A 1 -6.76 -2.58 1.95
CA MET A 1 -6.23 -3.92 1.61
C MET A 1 -4.72 -3.82 1.70
N ILE A 2 -4.11 -4.50 2.65
CA ILE A 2 -2.66 -4.49 2.86
C ILE A 2 -2.16 -5.81 2.29
N VAL A 3 -1.41 -5.77 1.18
CA VAL A 3 -0.79 -6.98 0.65
C VAL A 3 0.69 -6.94 1.00
N LEU A 4 1.01 -7.33 2.24
CA LEU A 4 2.38 -7.71 2.58
C LEU A 4 2.63 -9.09 1.97
N ILE A 5 3.22 -9.09 0.77
CA ILE A 5 3.58 -10.34 0.09
C ILE A 5 4.91 -10.82 0.67
N TYR A 6 4.86 -11.96 1.36
CA TYR A 6 6.06 -12.69 1.77
C TYR A 6 6.20 -13.94 0.90
N VAL A 7 7.44 -14.23 0.47
CA VAL A 7 7.75 -15.48 -0.21
C VAL A 7 8.48 -16.39 0.78
N ALA A 8 7.98 -17.61 0.96
CA ALA A 8 8.66 -18.65 1.69
C ALA A 8 9.69 -19.33 0.76
N CYS A 9 10.98 -19.22 1.09
CA CYS A 9 12.01 -19.98 0.40
C CYS A 9 11.96 -21.45 0.86
N ARG A 10 12.32 -22.41 -0.02
CA ARG A 10 12.39 -23.86 0.28
C ARG A 10 13.25 -24.20 1.51
N ALA A 11 14.16 -23.31 1.93
CA ALA A 11 14.97 -23.45 3.14
C ALA A 11 14.26 -22.99 4.44
N GLY A 12 12.95 -22.70 4.42
CA GLY A 12 12.17 -22.28 5.59
C GLY A 12 12.35 -20.82 6.02
N ARG A 13 13.21 -20.05 5.33
CA ARG A 13 13.42 -18.63 5.60
C ARG A 13 12.42 -17.76 4.84
N LYS A 14 11.72 -16.88 5.56
CA LYS A 14 10.82 -15.86 5.00
C LYS A 14 11.66 -14.74 4.39
N LYS A 15 11.31 -14.30 3.19
CA LYS A 15 11.91 -13.11 2.56
C LYS A 15 10.80 -12.13 2.19
N LYS A 16 10.99 -10.87 2.57
CA LYS A 16 10.12 -9.77 2.15
C LYS A 16 10.26 -9.56 0.65
N VAL A 17 9.14 -9.50 -0.06
CA VAL A 17 9.13 -9.13 -1.48
C VAL A 17 9.22 -7.61 -1.56
N GLN A 18 10.29 -7.11 -2.16
CA GLN A 18 10.54 -5.67 -2.33
C GLN A 18 10.18 -5.16 -3.74
N SER A 19 9.86 -6.05 -4.67
CA SER A 19 9.43 -5.67 -6.01
C SER A 19 8.15 -4.84 -5.95
N ALA A 20 8.07 -3.81 -6.80
CA ALA A 20 6.91 -2.95 -6.81
C ALA A 20 5.64 -3.70 -7.19
N LEU A 21 4.58 -3.50 -6.40
CA LEU A 21 3.26 -4.06 -6.65
C LEU A 21 2.27 -2.91 -6.86
N GLN A 22 1.64 -2.89 -8.02
CA GLN A 22 0.54 -1.97 -8.26
C GLN A 22 -0.75 -2.53 -7.68
N TYR A 23 -1.56 -1.65 -7.08
CA TYR A 23 -2.90 -1.96 -6.61
C TYR A 23 -3.86 -0.85 -7.02
N PRO A 24 -5.10 -1.19 -7.42
CA PRO A 24 -6.07 -0.21 -7.90
C PRO A 24 -6.72 0.53 -6.72
N ARG A 25 -7.08 1.80 -6.94
CA ARG A 25 -7.84 2.59 -5.94
C ARG A 25 -9.27 2.09 -5.79
N VAL A 26 -9.87 1.65 -6.89
CA VAL A 26 -11.21 1.07 -6.95
C VAL A 26 -11.09 -0.35 -7.46
N LEU A 27 -11.63 -1.31 -6.71
CA LEU A 27 -11.56 -2.73 -7.01
C LEU A 27 -12.96 -3.29 -7.23
N GLU A 28 -13.18 -3.92 -8.38
CA GLU A 28 -14.44 -4.60 -8.71
C GLU A 28 -14.31 -6.10 -8.47
N ILE A 29 -15.06 -6.65 -7.52
CA ILE A 29 -15.08 -8.09 -7.24
C ILE A 29 -16.51 -8.58 -7.30
N CYS A 30 -16.80 -9.52 -8.22
CA CYS A 30 -18.12 -10.15 -8.36
C CYS A 30 -19.29 -9.14 -8.48
N GLY A 31 -19.05 -8.01 -9.15
CA GLY A 31 -20.05 -6.95 -9.33
C GLY A 31 -20.24 -6.02 -8.12
N VAL A 32 -19.35 -6.10 -7.13
CA VAL A 32 -19.31 -5.18 -5.99
C VAL A 32 -18.07 -4.30 -6.08
N THR A 33 -18.30 -2.99 -6.03
CA THR A 33 -17.27 -1.94 -6.02
C THR A 33 -16.70 -1.74 -4.61
N TYR A 34 -15.39 -1.81 -4.49
CA TYR A 34 -14.63 -1.50 -3.27
C TYR A 34 -13.73 -0.30 -3.51
N ASP A 35 -13.88 0.76 -2.70
CA ASP A 35 -12.96 1.90 -2.67
C ASP A 35 -11.94 1.70 -1.55
N ILE A 36 -10.67 1.97 -1.86
CA ILE A 36 -9.61 1.87 -0.86
C ILE A 36 -9.72 3.01 0.17
N CYS A 37 -9.78 2.64 1.44
CA CYS A 37 -9.85 3.59 2.55
C CYS A 37 -8.55 3.67 3.37
N ALA A 38 -7.70 2.66 3.29
CA ALA A 38 -6.44 2.60 4.02
C ALA A 38 -5.40 1.69 3.36
N VAL A 39 -4.13 2.06 3.52
CA VAL A 39 -2.93 1.30 3.13
C VAL A 39 -1.97 1.31 4.31
N MET A 40 -1.52 0.14 4.76
CA MET A 40 -0.46 0.01 5.75
C MET A 40 0.84 -0.29 5.03
N ILE A 41 1.88 0.40 5.44
CA ILE A 41 3.22 0.29 4.89
C ILE A 41 4.11 -0.32 5.96
N HIS A 42 4.89 -1.31 5.56
CA HIS A 42 5.98 -1.85 6.35
C HIS A 42 7.31 -1.39 5.73
N GLU A 43 8.06 -0.57 6.43
CA GLU A 43 9.39 -0.13 6.06
C GLU A 43 10.43 -0.95 6.79
N GLY A 44 11.28 -1.69 6.07
CA GLY A 44 12.28 -2.53 6.72
C GLY A 44 12.78 -3.65 5.82
N PRO A 45 14.06 -4.05 5.95
CA PRO A 45 14.73 -4.88 4.95
C PRO A 45 14.29 -6.35 4.95
N ASN A 46 13.61 -6.80 6.01
CA ASN A 46 13.24 -8.19 6.21
C ASN A 46 11.79 -8.33 6.70
N ALA A 47 11.38 -9.57 6.95
CA ALA A 47 10.03 -9.88 7.43
C ALA A 47 9.94 -9.94 8.96
N ASP A 48 11.08 -9.84 9.64
CA ASP A 48 11.20 -10.09 11.09
C ASP A 48 11.21 -8.78 11.90
N SER A 49 11.55 -7.66 11.25
CA SER A 49 11.67 -6.34 11.88
C SER A 49 11.47 -5.21 10.86
N GLY A 50 10.90 -4.11 11.32
CA GLY A 50 10.71 -2.89 10.55
C GLY A 50 9.80 -1.91 11.28
N HIS A 51 9.37 -0.88 10.54
CA HIS A 51 8.50 0.19 11.00
C HIS A 51 7.18 0.14 10.24
N TYR A 52 6.07 0.35 10.96
CA TYR A 52 4.73 0.35 10.37
C TYR A 52 4.15 1.75 10.42
N TYR A 53 3.52 2.16 9.32
CA TYR A 53 2.75 3.40 9.26
C TYR A 53 1.62 3.28 8.24
N ASP A 54 0.61 4.13 8.36
CA ASP A 54 -0.62 4.01 7.57
C ASP A 54 -0.86 5.24 6.69
N LEU A 55 -1.43 5.02 5.52
CA LEU A 55 -2.08 6.03 4.69
C LEU A 55 -3.59 5.81 4.83
N ILE A 56 -4.31 6.80 5.35
CA ILE A 56 -5.75 6.67 5.62
C ILE A 56 -6.50 7.80 4.93
N LYS A 57 -7.60 7.43 4.26
CA LYS A 57 -8.55 8.36 3.66
C LYS A 57 -9.51 8.87 4.73
N HIS A 58 -9.57 10.17 4.92
CA HIS A 58 -10.52 10.79 5.83
C HIS A 58 -11.95 10.55 5.30
N PRO A 59 -12.87 10.01 6.12
CA PRO A 59 -14.16 9.49 5.64
C PRO A 59 -15.09 10.57 5.09
N VAL A 60 -14.99 11.80 5.59
CA VAL A 60 -15.89 12.90 5.19
C VAL A 60 -15.28 13.75 4.06
N SER A 61 -13.99 14.08 4.15
CA SER A 61 -13.34 14.98 3.18
C SER A 61 -12.72 14.26 2.00
N GLY A 62 -12.52 12.94 2.09
CA GLY A 62 -11.82 12.15 1.07
C GLY A 62 -10.31 12.45 0.95
N GLN A 63 -9.77 13.35 1.78
CA GLN A 63 -8.35 13.68 1.81
C GLN A 63 -7.53 12.55 2.45
N TRP A 64 -6.33 12.35 1.96
CA TRP A 64 -5.42 11.32 2.48
C TRP A 64 -4.44 11.91 3.46
N PHE A 65 -4.10 11.12 4.47
CA PHE A 65 -3.12 11.47 5.48
C PHE A 65 -2.20 10.29 5.75
N THR A 66 -0.93 10.59 5.97
CA THR A 66 0.05 9.64 6.49
C THR A 66 0.05 9.72 8.02
N TYR A 67 -0.24 8.60 8.67
CA TYR A 67 -0.19 8.40 10.10
C TYR A 67 1.08 7.62 10.44
N ASN A 68 2.09 8.33 10.92
CA ASN A 68 3.37 7.76 11.32
C ASN A 68 3.63 8.13 12.79
N ASP A 69 3.26 7.21 13.68
CA ASP A 69 3.27 7.37 15.13
C ASP A 69 2.54 8.66 15.57
N ALA A 70 3.25 9.57 16.24
CA ALA A 70 2.70 10.84 16.73
C ALA A 70 2.52 11.89 15.62
N ARG A 71 2.97 11.62 14.38
CA ARG A 71 2.91 12.58 13.27
C ARG A 71 1.82 12.19 12.27
N VAL A 72 0.91 13.13 12.03
CA VAL A 72 -0.11 13.04 10.98
C VAL A 72 0.12 14.16 9.99
N ILE A 73 0.33 13.83 8.72
CA ILE A 73 0.56 14.81 7.65
C ILE A 73 -0.32 14.54 6.43
N PRO A 74 -0.76 15.57 5.69
CA PRO A 74 -1.46 15.37 4.42
C PRO A 74 -0.63 14.54 3.44
N SER A 75 -1.30 13.71 2.65
CA SER A 75 -0.68 12.81 1.67
C SER A 75 -1.45 12.77 0.36
N VAL A 76 -0.80 12.26 -0.68
CA VAL A 76 -1.43 12.00 -1.98
C VAL A 76 -2.23 10.69 -1.92
N ALA A 77 -3.25 10.57 -2.75
CA ALA A 77 -4.05 9.36 -2.82
C ALA A 77 -3.19 8.17 -3.31
N PRO A 78 -3.04 7.10 -2.49
CA PRO A 78 -2.30 5.92 -2.88
C PRO A 78 -3.02 5.11 -3.96
N GLY A 79 -2.30 4.13 -4.53
CA GLY A 79 -2.79 3.25 -5.57
C GLY A 79 -2.99 3.93 -6.93
N VAL A 80 -3.20 3.11 -7.96
CA VAL A 80 -3.40 3.60 -9.34
C VAL A 80 -4.86 3.94 -9.60
N SER A 81 -5.11 5.05 -10.32
CA SER A 81 -6.44 5.33 -10.88
C SER A 81 -6.64 4.48 -12.13
N THR A 82 -7.69 3.67 -12.18
CA THR A 82 -8.01 2.79 -13.31
C THR A 82 -8.33 3.55 -14.61
N GLU A 83 -8.65 4.85 -14.54
CA GLU A 83 -9.14 5.63 -15.68
C GLU A 83 -8.07 6.35 -16.51
N LYS A 84 -6.79 6.41 -16.07
CA LYS A 84 -5.71 7.00 -16.87
C LYS A 84 -4.40 6.23 -16.73
N ASP A 85 -3.91 5.84 -17.91
CA ASP A 85 -2.58 5.37 -18.25
C ASP A 85 -2.24 3.90 -17.97
N ARG A 86 -2.05 3.18 -19.08
CA ARG A 86 -1.46 1.84 -19.19
C ARG A 86 -0.08 1.69 -18.52
N ILE A 87 0.54 2.75 -17.99
CA ILE A 87 1.75 2.68 -17.16
C ILE A 87 1.74 3.91 -16.22
N SER A 88 0.88 3.93 -15.21
CA SER A 88 1.03 4.87 -14.11
C SER A 88 2.37 4.64 -13.41
N LYS A 89 3.22 5.68 -13.38
CA LYS A 89 4.56 5.65 -12.76
C LYS A 89 4.48 5.09 -11.34
N VAL A 90 5.41 4.19 -10.99
CA VAL A 90 5.56 3.62 -9.65
C VAL A 90 5.57 4.74 -8.63
N THR A 91 4.59 4.77 -7.74
CA THR A 91 4.50 5.74 -6.65
C THR A 91 5.36 5.27 -5.46
N PRO A 92 5.79 6.17 -4.55
CA PRO A 92 6.68 5.80 -3.45
C PRO A 92 6.13 4.68 -2.55
N ASP A 93 4.82 4.64 -2.35
CA ASP A 93 4.09 3.60 -1.60
C ASP A 93 4.14 2.21 -2.27
N MET A 94 4.52 2.15 -3.54
CA MET A 94 4.68 0.90 -4.29
C MET A 94 6.10 0.36 -4.23
N LYS A 95 7.08 1.11 -3.72
CA LYS A 95 8.43 0.60 -3.53
C LYS A 95 8.52 -0.07 -2.17
N GLY A 96 8.84 -1.37 -2.15
CA GLY A 96 9.23 -2.02 -0.91
C GLY A 96 10.61 -1.51 -0.50
N CYS A 97 10.66 -0.73 0.58
CA CYS A 97 11.91 -0.44 1.30
C CYS A 97 12.38 -1.70 2.01
#